data_AF-A0A1S0UFD4-F1
#
_entry.id   AF-A0A1S0UFD4-F1
#
_cell.length_a   1.000
_cell.length_b   1.000
_cell.length_c   1.000
_cell.angle_alpha   90.00
_cell.angle_beta   90.00
_cell.angle_gamma   90.00
#
_symmetry.space_group_name_H-M   'P 1'
#
loop_
_entity.id
_entity.type
_entity.pdbx_description
1 polymer ?
#
loop_
_entity_poly.entity_id
_entity_poly.type
_entity_poly.pdbx_seq_one_letter_code
_entity_poly.pdbx_strand_id
1 'polypeptide(L)'
;ILGEKRLIQKRKTMYPEWDKYWDTSVVAGRVLQVVLLNGVTPIADATMRQHDIISKCKGEIATHVWINLKPAGRILAQACHIGNPG
;
A
#
# COMPACT_ATOMS: atom_id res chain seq x y z
N ILE A 1 29.93 1.34 9.08
CA ILE A 1 28.55 1.78 9.39
C ILE A 1 27.77 1.70 8.08
N LEU A 2 27.05 0.60 7.87
CA LEU A 2 26.23 0.43 6.66
C LEU A 2 25.06 1.41 6.79
N GLY A 3 25.10 2.51 6.02
CA GLY A 3 24.13 3.59 6.13
C GLY A 3 22.70 3.04 6.06
N GLU A 4 21.96 3.17 7.16
CA GLU A 4 20.57 2.75 7.23
C GLU A 4 19.77 3.55 6.20
N LYS A 5 19.31 2.88 5.14
CA LYS A 5 18.40 3.47 4.16
C LYS A 5 17.03 3.61 4.82
N ARG A 6 16.81 4.76 5.46
CA ARG A 6 15.54 5.10 6.09
C ARG A 6 14.52 5.57 5.05
N LEU A 7 13.30 5.05 5.14
CA LEU A 7 12.17 5.55 4.36
C LEU A 7 11.76 6.94 4.88
N ILE A 8 11.55 7.88 3.97
CA ILE A 8 11.06 9.23 4.28
C ILE A 8 9.66 9.37 3.72
N GLN A 9 8.69 9.66 4.60
CA GLN A 9 7.32 9.93 4.18
C GLN A 9 7.23 11.28 3.47
N LYS A 10 6.97 11.25 2.16
CA LYS A 10 6.86 12.44 1.30
C LYS A 10 5.41 12.91 1.09
N ARG A 11 4.41 12.11 1.44
CA ARG A 11 2.97 12.42 1.33
C ARG A 11 2.31 12.36 2.70
N LYS A 12 1.27 13.17 2.94
CA LYS A 12 0.48 13.10 4.19
C LYS A 12 -0.10 11.69 4.37
N THR A 13 -0.21 11.24 5.61
CA THR A 13 -0.88 9.98 5.95
C THR A 13 -2.35 10.08 5.55
N MET A 14 -2.88 9.01 4.95
CA MET A 14 -4.30 8.90 4.60
C MET A 14 -4.97 7.94 5.59
N TYR A 15 -6.23 8.22 5.91
CA TYR A 15 -7.08 7.38 6.75
C TYR A 15 -8.31 6.94 5.94
N PRO A 16 -8.13 6.00 5.00
CA PRO A 16 -9.24 5.54 4.18
C PRO A 16 -10.25 4.76 5.04
N GLU A 17 -11.52 4.90 4.70
CA GLU A 17 -12.57 4.02 5.22
C GLU A 17 -12.47 2.63 4.57
N TRP A 18 -12.93 1.60 5.29
CA TRP A 18 -13.08 0.27 4.71
C TRP A 18 -14.08 0.29 3.54
N ASP A 19 -13.86 -0.58 2.57
CA ASP A 19 -14.68 -0.71 1.35
C ASP A 19 -14.79 0.55 0.47
N LYS A 20 -13.92 1.54 0.69
CA LYS A 20 -13.75 2.71 -0.19
C LYS A 20 -12.47 2.60 -1.00
N TYR A 21 -12.52 3.13 -2.21
CA TYR A 21 -11.37 3.23 -3.10
C TYR A 21 -10.60 4.54 -2.86
N TRP A 22 -9.31 4.50 -3.18
CA TRP A 22 -8.44 5.67 -3.21
C TRP A 22 -7.37 5.46 -4.27
N ASP A 23 -6.94 6.55 -4.89
CA ASP A 23 -5.95 6.51 -5.95
C ASP A 23 -4.59 7.00 -5.46
N THR A 24 -3.53 6.42 -6.01
CA THR A 24 -2.18 6.94 -5.83
C THR A 24 -1.37 6.85 -7.11
N SER A 25 -0.64 7.92 -7.40
CA SER A 25 0.43 7.86 -8.40
C SER A 25 1.48 6.83 -8.00
N VAL A 26 1.98 6.13 -9.02
CA VAL A 26 3.07 5.17 -8.92
C VAL A 26 4.38 5.89 -9.20
N VAL A 27 5.35 5.76 -8.30
CA VAL A 27 6.67 6.34 -8.47
C VAL A 27 7.73 5.28 -8.20
N ALA A 28 8.71 5.17 -9.10
CA ALA A 28 9.83 4.24 -8.95
C ALA A 28 10.53 4.41 -7.58
N GLY A 29 10.82 3.29 -6.93
CA GLY A 29 11.46 3.27 -5.61
C GLY A 29 10.56 3.68 -4.44
N ARG A 30 9.27 3.99 -4.65
CA ARG A 30 8.34 4.26 -3.55
C ARG A 30 7.71 2.98 -3.00
N VAL A 31 7.39 3.07 -1.72
CA VAL A 31 6.65 2.06 -0.97
C VAL A 31 5.31 2.61 -0.52
N LEU A 32 4.36 1.70 -0.33
CA LEU A 32 3.14 1.92 0.43
C LEU A 32 3.32 1.28 1.80
N GLN A 33 3.11 2.05 2.86
CA GLN A 33 2.99 1.52 4.22
C GLN A 33 1.52 1.54 4.61
N VAL A 34 1.01 0.38 5.03
CA VAL A 34 -0.34 0.22 5.56
C VAL A 34 -0.20 -0.06 7.04
N VAL A 35 -0.91 0.70 7.87
CA VAL A 35 -0.94 0.53 9.33
C VAL A 35 -2.38 0.27 9.73
N LEU A 36 -2.60 -0.87 10.39
CA LEU A 36 -3.89 -1.20 10.98
C LEU A 36 -3.97 -0.59 12.38
N LEU A 37 -5.01 0.18 12.62
CA LEU A 37 -5.28 0.83 13.90
C LEU A 37 -6.46 0.16 14.61
N ASN A 38 -6.39 0.07 15.93
CA ASN A 38 -7.54 -0.12 16.81
C ASN A 38 -7.81 1.21 17.52
N GLY A 39 -8.84 1.94 17.06
CA GLY A 39 -9.02 3.34 17.42
C GLY A 39 -7.83 4.18 16.93
N VAL A 40 -7.01 4.68 17.85
CA VAL A 40 -5.79 5.44 17.55
C VAL A 40 -4.50 4.63 17.73
N THR A 41 -4.60 3.39 18.23
CA THR A 41 -3.43 2.56 18.56
C THR A 41 -3.04 1.68 17.37
N PRO A 42 -1.79 1.77 16.85
CA PRO A 42 -1.29 0.84 15.84
C PRO A 42 -1.17 -0.57 16.40
N ILE A 43 -1.73 -1.54 15.69
CA ILE A 43 -1.69 -2.95 16.11
C ILE A 43 -0.90 -3.85 15.15
N ALA A 44 -0.80 -3.47 13.87
CA ALA A 44 -0.04 -4.21 12.88
C ALA A 44 0.26 -3.32 11.66
N ASP A 45 1.31 -3.65 10.90
CA ASP A 45 1.68 -2.91 9.70
C ASP A 45 2.26 -3.80 8.59
N ALA A 46 2.29 -3.25 7.38
CA ALA A 46 2.99 -3.83 6.24
C ALA A 46 3.59 -2.72 5.37
N THR A 47 4.78 -2.97 4.84
CA THR A 47 5.42 -2.12 3.85
C THR A 47 5.67 -2.90 2.58
N MET A 48 5.22 -2.38 1.44
CA MET A 48 5.35 -3.01 0.13
C MET A 48 5.79 -2.00 -0.93
N ARG A 49 6.57 -2.42 -1.93
CA ARG A 49 6.89 -1.52 -3.06
C ARG A 49 5.65 -1.34 -3.91
N GLN A 50 5.41 -0.13 -4.40
CA GLN A 50 4.27 0.14 -5.28
C GLN A 50 4.32 -0.73 -6.54
N HIS A 51 5.51 -0.98 -7.08
CA HIS A 51 5.70 -1.81 -8.27
C HIS A 51 5.32 -3.28 -8.02
N ASP A 52 5.54 -3.80 -6.81
CA ASP A 52 5.15 -5.17 -6.48
C ASP A 52 3.62 -5.32 -6.51
N ILE A 53 2.87 -4.30 -6.06
CA ILE A 53 1.39 -4.27 -6.15
C ILE A 53 0.95 -4.27 -7.62
N ILE A 54 1.51 -3.38 -8.44
CA ILE A 54 1.14 -3.22 -9.85
C ILE A 54 1.44 -4.47 -10.65
N SER A 55 2.53 -5.17 -10.32
CA SER A 55 2.87 -6.45 -10.95
C SER A 55 1.78 -7.53 -10.76
N LYS A 56 0.88 -7.35 -9.79
CA LYS A 56 -0.29 -8.21 -9.55
C LYS A 56 -1.56 -7.71 -10.21
N CYS A 57 -1.63 -6.44 -10.63
CA CYS A 57 -2.79 -5.87 -11.31
C CYS A 57 -2.91 -6.42 -12.74
N LYS A 58 -4.14 -6.56 -13.22
CA LYS A 58 -4.46 -7.01 -14.59
C LYS A 58 -5.02 -5.85 -15.42
N GLY A 59 -4.23 -4.78 -15.53
CA GLY A 59 -4.71 -3.51 -16.09
C GLY A 59 -5.78 -2.88 -15.19
N GLU A 60 -6.85 -2.38 -15.79
CA GLU A 60 -7.95 -1.71 -15.09
C GLU A 60 -8.89 -2.67 -14.33
N ILE A 61 -8.73 -3.98 -14.53
CA ILE A 61 -9.52 -4.99 -13.81
C ILE A 61 -8.99 -5.15 -12.39
N ALA A 62 -9.85 -4.86 -11.41
CA ALA A 62 -9.54 -5.06 -9.99
C ALA A 62 -9.16 -6.51 -9.69
N THR A 63 -8.02 -6.68 -9.02
CA THR A 63 -7.51 -7.97 -8.58
C THR A 63 -7.37 -7.99 -7.06
N HIS A 64 -7.72 -9.12 -6.45
CA HIS A 64 -7.57 -9.33 -5.02
C HIS A 64 -6.10 -9.52 -4.64
N VAL A 65 -5.64 -8.75 -3.65
CA VAL A 65 -4.28 -8.79 -3.11
C VAL A 65 -4.35 -8.99 -1.60
N TRP A 66 -3.70 -10.04 -1.12
CA TRP A 66 -3.51 -10.25 0.32
C TRP A 66 -2.27 -9.50 0.81
N ILE A 67 -2.48 -8.61 1.77
CA ILE A 67 -1.42 -7.86 2.43
C ILE A 67 -1.13 -8.53 3.76
N ASN A 68 0.02 -9.19 3.86
CA ASN A 68 0.46 -9.82 5.10
C ASN A 68 1.01 -8.78 6.07
N LEU A 69 0.42 -8.69 7.25
CA LEU A 69 0.83 -7.75 8.28
C LEU A 69 1.84 -8.38 9.25
N LYS A 70 2.58 -7.53 9.97
CA LYS A 70 3.40 -7.87 11.12
C LYS A 70 2.85 -7.15 12.36
N PRO A 71 2.86 -7.77 13.55
CA PRO A 71 3.37 -9.12 13.83
C PRO A 71 2.46 -10.24 13.33
N ALA A 72 1.17 -9.98 13.11
CA ALA A 72 0.19 -10.97 12.67
C ALA A 72 -0.95 -10.36 11.85
N GLY A 73 -1.74 -11.21 11.21
CA GLY A 73 -2.93 -10.81 10.45
C GLY A 73 -2.69 -10.55 8.97
N ARG A 74 -3.78 -10.37 8.22
CA ARG A 74 -3.77 -10.02 6.79
C ARG A 74 -4.95 -9.11 6.46
N ILE A 75 -4.75 -8.20 5.51
CA ILE A 75 -5.82 -7.39 4.92
C ILE A 75 -6.07 -7.89 3.50
N LEU A 76 -7.34 -8.06 3.13
CA LEU A 76 -7.75 -8.24 1.75
C LEU A 76 -7.95 -6.87 1.12
N ALA A 77 -7.22 -6.58 0.05
CA ALA A 77 -7.40 -5.37 -0.74
C ALA A 77 -7.75 -5.71 -2.18
N GLN A 78 -8.38 -4.76 -2.87
CA GLN A 78 -8.53 -4.79 -4.33
C GLN A 78 -7.61 -3.72 -4.92
N ALA A 79 -6.87 -4.07 -5.96
CA ALA A 79 -6.00 -3.16 -6.68
C ALA A 79 -6.18 -3.34 -8.19
N CYS A 80 -6.18 -2.22 -8.91
CA CYS A 80 -6.06 -2.17 -10.36
C CYS A 80 -4.99 -1.14 -10.74
N HIS A 81 -4.51 -1.23 -11.98
CA HIS A 81 -3.63 -0.22 -12.56
C HIS A 81 -4.48 0.70 -13.44
N ILE A 82 -4.60 1.95 -13.01
CA ILE A 82 -5.26 3.01 -13.79
C ILE A 82 -4.20 3.53 -14.76
N GLY A 83 -4.33 3.16 -16.04
CA GLY A 83 -3.49 3.75 -17.09
C GLY A 83 -3.89 5.20 -17.31
N ASN A 84 -2.92 6.08 -17.59
CA ASN A 84 -3.28 7.34 -18.24
C ASN A 84 -3.81 6.97 -19.63
N PRO A 85 -5.02 7.42 -20.04
CA PRO A 85 -5.30 7.50 -21.46
C PRO A 85 -4.24 8.43 -22.04
N GLY A 86 -3.45 7.91 -22.99
CA GLY A 86 -2.41 8.68 -23.67
C GLY A 86 -2.95 9.92 -24.35
#